data_AF-A0A352RVE8-F1
#
_entry.id   AF-A0A352RVE8-F1
#
_cell.length_a   1.000
_cell.length_b   1.000
_cell.length_c   1.000
_cell.angle_alpha   90.00
_cell.angle_beta   90.00
_cell.angle_gamma   90.00
#
_symmetry.space_group_name_H-M   'P 1'
#
loop_
_entity.id
_entity.type
_entity.pdbx_description
1 polymer ?
#
loop_
_entity_poly.entity_id
_entity_poly.type
_entity_poly.pdbx_seq_one_letter_code
_entity_poly.pdbx_strand_id
1 'polypeptide(L)'
;MAKTVETRRQGQGIGLGGRYARWLAPAGGGAAAVIEMIVIMAAAMGVTWLVLPQNPLLLGMGFPWVWLLPVILALRYGTLVGVGAVLMLLGGWFFFDEIGAHSGAFPRMFFMGGLLLVLVAGQFG
;
A
#
# COMPACT_ATOMS: atom_id res chain seq x y z
N MET A 1 62.93 26.77 22.42
CA MET A 1 61.69 27.47 22.03
C MET A 1 61.23 26.89 20.69
N ALA A 2 59.92 26.81 20.44
CA ALA A 2 59.21 26.24 19.27
C ALA A 2 58.68 24.79 19.45
N LYS A 3 57.43 24.67 19.93
CA LYS A 3 56.55 23.51 19.72
C LYS A 3 55.91 23.66 18.34
N THR A 4 56.20 22.75 17.42
CA THR A 4 55.57 22.68 16.10
C THR A 4 54.15 22.16 16.27
N VAL A 5 53.15 23.03 16.09
CA VAL A 5 51.73 22.66 16.10
C VAL A 5 51.37 22.18 14.70
N GLU A 6 51.37 20.87 14.49
CA GLU A 6 50.74 20.26 13.31
C GLU A 6 49.22 20.47 13.39
N THR A 7 48.74 21.51 12.72
CA THR A 7 47.32 21.72 12.49
C THR A 7 46.87 20.71 11.43
N ARG A 8 46.45 19.53 11.89
CA ARG A 8 45.76 18.52 11.07
C ARG A 8 44.47 19.17 10.55
N ARG A 9 44.51 19.68 9.32
CA ARG A 9 43.35 20.20 8.59
C ARG A 9 42.34 19.06 8.46
N GLN A 10 41.43 18.97 9.43
CA GLN A 10 40.19 18.23 9.29
C GLN A 10 39.50 18.75 8.04
N GLY A 11 39.45 17.91 7.01
CA GLY A 11 38.57 18.13 5.87
C GLY A 11 37.15 18.19 6.42
N GLN A 12 36.70 19.42 6.71
CA GLN A 12 35.30 19.77 6.78
C GLN A 12 34.74 19.48 5.40
N GLY A 13 34.37 18.21 5.18
CA GLY A 13 33.45 17.84 4.14
C GLY A 13 32.23 18.71 4.34
N ILE A 14 32.09 19.68 3.45
CA ILE A 14 31.07 20.69 3.46
C ILE A 14 29.73 19.97 3.67
N GLY A 15 29.18 20.11 4.87
CA GLY A 15 27.89 19.57 5.26
C GLY A 15 26.76 20.33 4.58
N LEU A 16 26.75 20.34 3.26
CA LEU A 16 25.65 20.86 2.45
C LEU A 16 24.56 19.79 2.41
N GLY A 17 23.68 19.83 3.41
CA GLY A 17 22.27 19.59 3.14
C GLY A 17 21.64 18.32 3.69
N GLY A 18 21.99 17.84 4.90
CA GLY A 18 21.25 16.76 5.57
C GLY A 18 19.73 17.00 5.74
N ARG A 19 19.25 18.26 5.63
CA ARG A 19 17.83 18.62 5.59
C ARG A 19 17.23 18.68 4.18
N TYR A 20 17.99 19.07 3.17
CA TYR A 20 17.50 19.27 1.80
C TYR A 20 17.67 18.01 0.93
N ALA A 21 18.69 17.19 1.19
CA ALA A 21 18.85 15.87 0.60
C ALA A 21 17.68 14.93 0.96
N ARG A 22 17.04 15.13 2.12
CA ARG A 22 15.81 14.40 2.52
C ARG A 22 14.58 14.75 1.67
N TRP A 23 14.58 15.93 1.05
CA TRP A 23 13.52 16.35 0.12
C TRP A 23 13.85 15.97 -1.33
N LEU A 24 15.12 15.96 -1.70
CA LEU A 24 15.60 15.69 -3.06
C LEU A 24 15.87 14.21 -3.35
N ALA A 25 15.97 13.37 -2.33
CA ALA A 25 15.97 11.91 -2.48
C ALA A 25 14.66 11.31 -1.95
N PRO A 26 13.50 11.53 -2.59
CA PRO A 26 12.34 10.69 -2.33
C PRO A 26 12.57 9.36 -3.06
N ALA A 27 13.41 8.50 -2.50
CA ALA A 27 13.02 7.10 -2.49
C ALA A 27 11.71 7.09 -1.68
N GLY A 28 10.56 7.12 -2.36
CA GLY A 28 9.25 7.35 -1.75
C GLY A 28 9.12 6.50 -0.48
N GLY A 29 9.20 7.15 0.68
CA GLY A 29 9.24 6.43 1.94
C GLY A 29 7.98 5.57 2.09
N GLY A 30 8.09 4.42 2.76
CA GLY A 30 6.97 3.47 2.91
C GLY A 30 5.66 4.11 3.38
N ALA A 31 5.72 5.23 4.13
CA ALA A 31 4.54 6.01 4.52
C ALA A 31 3.75 6.60 3.33
N ALA A 32 4.42 7.12 2.30
CA ALA A 32 3.74 7.66 1.12
C ALA A 32 3.03 6.54 0.33
N ALA A 33 3.67 5.39 0.19
CA ALA A 33 3.08 4.21 -0.44
C ALA A 33 1.84 3.70 0.32
N VAL A 34 1.89 3.69 1.65
CA VAL A 34 0.73 3.32 2.48
C VAL A 34 -0.42 4.32 2.31
N ILE A 35 -0.15 5.62 2.31
CA ILE A 35 -1.19 6.64 2.09
C ILE A 35 -1.83 6.47 0.71
N GLU A 36 -1.01 6.29 -0.33
CA GLU A 36 -1.49 6.10 -1.70
C GLU A 36 -2.36 4.83 -1.81
N MET A 37 -1.93 3.73 -1.16
CA MET A 37 -2.73 2.51 -1.03
C MET A 37 -4.08 2.77 -0.34
N ILE A 38 -4.10 3.47 0.81
CA ILE A 38 -5.35 3.78 1.51
C ILE A 38 -6.30 4.57 0.62
N VAL A 39 -5.79 5.62 -0.03
CA VAL A 39 -6.58 6.50 -0.88
C VAL A 39 -7.14 5.74 -2.08
N ILE A 40 -6.32 4.94 -2.77
CA ILE A 40 -6.76 4.15 -3.93
C ILE A 40 -7.84 3.13 -3.53
N MET A 41 -7.61 2.39 -2.45
CA MET A 41 -8.56 1.36 -2.00
C MET A 41 -9.89 1.96 -1.56
N ALA A 42 -9.85 3.03 -0.75
CA ALA A 42 -11.05 3.72 -0.29
C ALA A 42 -11.81 4.36 -1.47
N ALA A 43 -11.11 4.99 -2.42
CA ALA A 43 -11.73 5.58 -3.60
C ALA A 43 -12.41 4.51 -4.46
N ALA A 44 -11.74 3.38 -4.70
CA ALA A 44 -12.31 2.28 -5.48
C ALA A 44 -13.58 1.72 -4.83
N MET A 45 -13.55 1.47 -3.52
CA MET A 45 -14.72 0.99 -2.78
C MET A 45 -15.86 2.02 -2.75
N GLY A 46 -15.53 3.32 -2.67
CA GLY A 46 -16.53 4.39 -2.77
C GLY A 46 -17.18 4.45 -4.15
N VAL A 47 -16.39 4.30 -5.22
CA VAL A 47 -16.90 4.27 -6.61
C VAL A 47 -17.79 3.04 -6.82
N THR A 48 -17.36 1.85 -6.40
CA THR A 48 -18.19 0.65 -6.56
C THR A 48 -19.47 0.71 -5.75
N TRP A 49 -19.45 1.32 -4.56
CA TRP A 49 -20.67 1.55 -3.77
C TRP A 49 -21.65 2.50 -4.48
N LEU A 50 -21.17 3.54 -5.17
CA LEU A 50 -22.04 4.46 -5.92
C LEU A 50 -22.62 3.83 -7.19
N VAL A 51 -21.87 2.98 -7.89
CA VAL A 51 -22.30 2.39 -9.18
C VAL A 51 -23.08 1.09 -8.97
N LEU A 52 -22.66 0.23 -8.04
CA LEU A 52 -23.33 -1.03 -7.69
C LEU A 52 -23.51 -1.13 -6.16
N PRO A 53 -24.50 -0.43 -5.58
CA PRO A 53 -24.74 -0.45 -4.13
C PRO A 53 -25.05 -1.85 -3.60
N GLN A 54 -25.65 -2.70 -4.44
CA GLN A 54 -26.03 -4.08 -4.14
C GLN A 54 -24.86 -5.08 -4.19
N ASN A 55 -23.69 -4.67 -4.72
CA ASN A 55 -22.51 -5.52 -4.77
C ASN A 55 -21.22 -4.66 -4.81
N PRO A 56 -20.92 -3.93 -3.73
CA PRO A 56 -19.80 -2.99 -3.69
C PRO A 56 -18.43 -3.67 -3.79
N LEU A 57 -18.34 -4.96 -3.50
CA LEU A 57 -17.10 -5.73 -3.60
C LEU A 57 -17.03 -6.57 -4.89
N LEU A 58 -17.99 -6.40 -5.80
CA LEU A 58 -18.00 -7.01 -7.13
C LEU A 58 -17.89 -8.54 -7.07
N LEU A 59 -18.43 -9.14 -6.01
CA LEU A 59 -18.35 -10.57 -5.78
C LEU A 59 -19.28 -11.36 -6.70
N GLY A 60 -18.86 -12.56 -7.11
CA GLY A 60 -19.69 -13.41 -7.97
C GLY A 60 -19.78 -12.95 -9.43
N MET A 61 -19.03 -11.92 -9.83
CA MET A 61 -18.80 -11.62 -11.24
C MET A 61 -17.82 -12.63 -11.84
N GLY A 62 -17.94 -12.91 -13.14
CA GLY A 62 -17.13 -13.93 -13.83
C GLY A 62 -15.61 -13.71 -13.71
N PHE A 63 -15.18 -12.48 -13.44
CA PHE A 63 -13.80 -12.15 -13.10
C PHE A 63 -13.73 -11.41 -11.75
N PRO A 64 -12.74 -11.70 -10.89
CA PRO A 64 -12.68 -11.15 -9.53
C PRO A 64 -12.02 -9.77 -9.51
N TRP A 65 -12.69 -8.77 -10.09
CA TRP A 65 -12.20 -7.40 -10.33
C TRP A 65 -11.61 -6.70 -9.11
N VAL A 66 -12.18 -6.97 -7.92
CA VAL A 66 -11.75 -6.37 -6.65
C VAL A 66 -10.28 -6.65 -6.31
N TRP A 67 -9.69 -7.74 -6.84
CA TRP A 67 -8.30 -8.11 -6.58
C TRP A 67 -7.28 -7.41 -7.46
N LEU A 68 -7.69 -6.77 -8.56
CA LEU A 68 -6.75 -6.08 -9.44
C LEU A 68 -5.99 -4.99 -8.69
N LEU A 69 -6.66 -4.23 -7.85
CA LEU A 69 -6.03 -3.16 -7.07
C LEU A 69 -5.00 -3.70 -6.06
N PRO A 70 -5.34 -4.65 -5.17
CA PRO A 70 -4.34 -5.29 -4.31
C PRO A 70 -3.15 -5.86 -5.07
N VAL A 71 -3.38 -6.49 -6.22
CA VAL A 71 -2.30 -7.07 -7.05
C VAL A 71 -1.41 -5.98 -7.63
N ILE A 72 -1.99 -4.92 -8.21
CA ILE A 72 -1.22 -3.79 -8.75
C ILE A 72 -0.41 -3.10 -7.64
N LEU A 73 -1.01 -2.90 -6.47
CA LEU A 73 -0.33 -2.29 -5.32
C LEU A 73 0.81 -3.20 -4.81
N ALA A 74 0.60 -4.51 -4.77
CA ALA A 74 1.64 -5.47 -4.41
C ALA A 74 2.81 -5.48 -5.41
N LEU A 75 2.52 -5.40 -6.71
CA LEU A 75 3.53 -5.30 -7.76
C LEU A 75 4.27 -3.96 -7.77
N ARG A 76 3.65 -2.89 -7.24
CA ARG A 76 4.25 -1.54 -7.25
C ARG A 76 5.05 -1.23 -5.99
N TYR A 77 4.61 -1.74 -4.85
CA TYR A 77 5.17 -1.39 -3.53
C TYR A 77 5.59 -2.59 -2.70
N GLY A 78 5.51 -3.79 -3.26
CA GLY A 78 5.88 -5.05 -2.63
C GLY A 78 4.81 -5.67 -1.73
N THR A 79 5.17 -6.80 -1.14
CA THR A 79 4.27 -7.67 -0.37
C THR A 79 3.55 -6.95 0.78
N LEU A 80 4.24 -6.08 1.54
CA LEU A 80 3.67 -5.45 2.74
C LEU A 80 2.47 -4.54 2.41
N VAL A 81 2.60 -3.72 1.36
CA VAL A 81 1.51 -2.85 0.90
C VAL A 81 0.40 -3.66 0.25
N GLY A 82 0.74 -4.72 -0.49
CA GLY A 82 -0.23 -5.68 -1.01
C GLY A 82 -1.10 -6.28 0.10
N VAL A 83 -0.50 -6.79 1.17
CA VAL A 83 -1.21 -7.32 2.34
C VAL A 83 -2.08 -6.24 2.99
N GLY A 84 -1.58 -5.00 3.11
CA GLY A 84 -2.37 -3.86 3.58
C GLY A 84 -3.64 -3.62 2.75
N ALA A 85 -3.53 -3.70 1.42
CA ALA A 85 -4.67 -3.56 0.52
C ALA A 85 -5.69 -4.70 0.70
N VAL A 86 -5.23 -5.92 0.93
CA VAL A 86 -6.12 -7.07 1.23
C VAL A 86 -6.83 -6.88 2.58
N LEU A 87 -6.13 -6.35 3.60
CA LEU A 87 -6.75 -6.02 4.89
C LEU A 87 -7.80 -4.92 4.74
N MET A 88 -7.58 -3.93 3.86
CA MET A 88 -8.62 -2.94 3.54
C MET A 88 -9.82 -3.56 2.84
N LEU A 89 -9.63 -4.50 1.91
CA LEU A 89 -10.76 -5.24 1.31
C LEU A 89 -11.52 -6.06 2.35
N LEU A 90 -10.81 -6.69 3.28
CA LEU A 90 -11.41 -7.46 4.35
C LEU A 90 -12.23 -6.55 5.28
N GLY A 91 -11.66 -5.41 5.69
CA GLY A 91 -12.37 -4.39 6.46
C GLY A 91 -13.58 -3.83 5.69
N GLY A 92 -13.44 -3.68 4.37
CA GLY A 92 -14.53 -3.32 3.47
C GLY A 92 -15.67 -4.33 3.49
N TRP A 93 -15.36 -5.63 3.46
CA TRP A 93 -16.38 -6.67 3.55
C TRP A 93 -17.19 -6.54 4.84
N PHE A 94 -16.52 -6.41 6.00
CA PHE A 94 -17.21 -6.23 7.29
C PHE A 94 -18.04 -4.95 7.33
N PHE A 95 -17.50 -3.83 6.83
CA PHE A 95 -18.24 -2.57 6.80
C PHE A 95 -19.50 -2.65 5.93
N PHE A 96 -19.40 -3.27 4.75
CA PHE A 96 -20.54 -3.45 3.86
C PHE A 96 -21.55 -4.50 4.35
N ASP A 97 -21.09 -5.50 5.09
CA ASP A 97 -21.93 -6.48 5.78
C ASP A 97 -22.75 -5.83 6.90
N GLU A 98 -22.13 -4.97 7.72
CA GLU A 98 -22.82 -4.24 8.80
C GLU A 98 -23.93 -3.31 8.30
N ILE A 99 -23.75 -2.67 7.13
CA ILE A 99 -24.78 -1.81 6.53
C ILE A 99 -25.82 -2.60 5.72
N GLY A 100 -25.75 -3.93 5.72
CA GLY A 100 -26.70 -4.82 5.04
C GLY A 100 -26.57 -4.83 3.51
N ALA A 101 -25.44 -4.40 2.95
CA ALA A 101 -25.21 -4.41 1.51
C ALA A 101 -24.95 -5.83 0.95
N HIS A 102 -24.71 -6.81 1.83
CA HIS A 102 -24.58 -8.22 1.47
C HIS A 102 -25.46 -9.09 2.37
N SER A 103 -26.03 -10.15 1.83
CA SER A 103 -26.88 -11.12 2.55
C SER A 103 -26.31 -12.53 2.52
N GLY A 104 -25.00 -12.66 2.32
CA GLY A 104 -24.31 -13.93 2.09
C GLY A 104 -23.24 -14.25 3.12
N ALA A 105 -22.95 -15.54 3.29
CA ALA A 105 -21.85 -15.99 4.13
C ALA A 105 -20.49 -15.50 3.59
N PHE A 106 -19.56 -15.18 4.49
CA PHE A 106 -18.21 -14.73 4.13
C PHE A 106 -17.50 -15.72 3.17
N PRO A 107 -17.08 -15.28 1.97
CA PRO A 107 -16.50 -16.16 0.96
C PRO A 107 -15.02 -16.45 1.24
N ARG A 108 -14.78 -17.33 2.22
CA ARG A 108 -13.44 -17.70 2.73
C ARG A 108 -12.44 -18.07 1.62
N MET A 109 -12.82 -18.96 0.70
CA MET A 109 -11.90 -19.40 -0.36
C MET A 109 -11.54 -18.28 -1.34
N PHE A 110 -12.45 -17.34 -1.58
CA PHE A 110 -12.18 -16.19 -2.44
C PHE A 110 -11.12 -15.27 -1.83
N PHE A 111 -11.24 -14.98 -0.54
CA PHE A 111 -10.26 -14.19 0.20
C PHE A 111 -8.91 -14.90 0.37
N MET A 112 -8.92 -16.21 0.64
CA MET A 112 -7.69 -16.98 0.75
C MET A 112 -6.93 -17.05 -0.59
N GLY A 113 -7.63 -17.37 -1.68
CA GLY A 113 -7.02 -17.42 -3.02
C GLY A 113 -6.49 -16.07 -3.47
N GLY A 114 -7.25 -15.00 -3.22
CA GLY A 114 -6.80 -13.64 -3.52
C GLY A 114 -5.62 -13.17 -2.66
N LEU A 115 -5.60 -13.52 -1.37
CA LEU A 115 -4.45 -13.24 -0.51
C LEU A 115 -3.19 -13.95 -1.01
N LEU A 116 -3.29 -15.23 -1.39
CA LEU A 116 -2.17 -15.96 -1.99
C LEU A 116 -1.70 -15.31 -3.29
N LEU A 117 -2.63 -14.92 -4.17
CA LEU A 117 -2.31 -14.20 -5.40
C LEU A 117 -1.53 -12.91 -5.12
N VAL A 118 -1.96 -12.12 -4.13
CA VAL A 118 -1.31 -10.88 -3.74
C VAL A 118 0.06 -11.13 -3.11
N LEU A 119 0.21 -12.15 -2.28
CA LEU A 119 1.51 -12.53 -1.71
C LEU A 119 2.50 -12.93 -2.81
N VAL A 120 2.05 -13.74 -3.77
CA VAL A 120 2.88 -14.14 -4.92
C VAL A 120 3.25 -12.92 -5.75
N ALA A 121 2.29 -12.07 -6.10
CA ALA A 121 2.55 -10.86 -6.87
C ALA A 121 3.51 -9.91 -6.14
N GLY A 122 3.32 -9.73 -4.83
CA GLY A 122 4.16 -8.87 -4.00
C GLY A 122 5.57 -9.36 -3.77
N GLN A 123 5.91 -10.60 -4.12
CA GLN A 123 7.31 -11.05 -4.17
C GLN A 123 8.05 -10.52 -5.40
N PHE A 124 7.34 -10.09 -6.44
CA PHE A 124 7.89 -9.60 -7.71
C PHE A 124 7.84 -8.07 -7.86
N GLY A 125 7.29 -7.36 -6.88
CA GLY A 125 7.25 -5.89 -6.83
C GLY A 125 8.29 -5.32 -5.88
#